data_AF-A0A9W9AG56-F1
#
_entry.id   AF-A0A9W9AG56-F1
#
_cell.length_a   1.000
_cell.length_b   1.000
_cell.length_c   1.000
_cell.angle_alpha   90.00
_cell.angle_beta   90.00
_cell.angle_gamma   90.00
#
_symmetry.space_group_name_H-M   'P 1'
#
loop_
_entity.id
_entity.type
_entity.pdbx_description
1 polymer ?
#
loop_
_entity_poly.entity_id
_entity_poly.type
_entity_poly.pdbx_seq_one_letter_code
_entity_poly.pdbx_strand_id
1 'polypeptide(L)'
;MLSHYRLYTWVSDSIEHVLDHPSSHWWYRLIKAVGEVVERGVYGTFDFDSSNFLPMIEPPRTYSWNFQRKKHDQRTANVLLSSRIIFHWLDLPLESDDKHNVQSLFLKSLMDSCGTASILLLDEVWTAYSAPRDLCSARSKQAYPSRIAMKKLAQMFLDHPILGCNRSLEIQQLIGMLQAAHSQFIGLPASHNSPSSAIFAESLLTLSLPQPTLSNNTPLKVSLPISSMPISENDRVIFFRDWLLEIAEAYTQSPPLPMDQLNPEQRRVRENSDSSCPFRELAYSRRRVSGPNGLFAHHTRAGTFSALLFRGILFNTEALRETGHTGFFESFEAWSQFKAQYADRGEKYICNSCAYGTTRGRTSSNDKYFWIASEVLHQKLQDPNISFTSIWQFIVNTKDNKKNKLFRSFGDLSAYLLTVDLTYARRIPWPHLDEVAQAVSVLAKGALHGLQKMNLVPTNAYTEDEVKEGFKALYRLLDGDSKFKTVKGAVVFDPFMVEHALCKISKDRVYERANRNVGI
;
A
#
# COMPACT_ATOMS: atom_id res chain seq x y z
N MET A 1 3.02 -15.00 26.15
CA MET A 1 2.77 -14.37 24.82
C MET A 1 1.47 -13.60 24.75
N LEU A 2 0.31 -14.20 25.08
CA LEU A 2 -0.99 -13.52 24.94
C LEU A 2 -1.11 -12.21 25.72
N SER A 3 -0.65 -12.17 26.98
CA SER A 3 -0.67 -10.92 27.77
C SER A 3 0.22 -9.84 27.17
N HIS A 4 1.39 -10.22 26.65
CA HIS A 4 2.31 -9.32 25.95
C HIS A 4 1.64 -8.77 24.67
N TYR A 5 1.06 -9.66 23.85
CA TYR A 5 0.30 -9.26 22.66
C TYR A 5 -0.79 -8.25 23.02
N ARG A 6 -1.71 -8.60 23.94
CA ARG A 6 -2.83 -7.74 24.33
C ARG A 6 -2.40 -6.37 24.82
N LEU A 7 -1.37 -6.33 25.67
CA LEU A 7 -0.87 -5.07 26.23
C LEU A 7 -0.31 -4.15 25.14
N TYR A 8 0.56 -4.69 24.28
CA TYR A 8 1.21 -3.90 23.23
C TYR A 8 0.25 -3.50 22.12
N THR A 9 -0.67 -4.38 21.72
CA THR A 9 -1.71 -4.02 20.74
C THR A 9 -2.66 -2.99 21.31
N TRP A 10 -3.08 -3.13 22.58
CA TRP A 10 -3.94 -2.12 23.21
C TRP A 10 -3.31 -0.74 23.20
N VAL A 11 -2.03 -0.60 23.59
CA VAL A 11 -1.33 0.70 23.53
C VAL A 11 -1.20 1.19 22.09
N SER A 12 -0.73 0.35 21.16
CA SER A 12 -0.55 0.76 19.76
C SER A 12 -1.87 1.17 19.09
N ASP A 13 -2.93 0.40 19.30
CA ASP A 13 -4.24 0.64 18.69
C ASP A 13 -4.93 1.85 19.34
N SER A 14 -4.70 2.10 20.63
CA SER A 14 -5.14 3.32 21.30
C SER A 14 -4.46 4.57 20.72
N ILE A 15 -3.15 4.51 20.43
CA ILE A 15 -2.43 5.62 19.79
C ILE A 15 -2.95 5.87 18.38
N GLU A 16 -3.10 4.83 17.58
CA GLU A 16 -3.63 4.93 16.21
C GLU A 16 -5.05 5.48 16.22
N HIS A 17 -5.89 5.03 17.15
CA HIS A 17 -7.25 5.56 17.32
C HIS A 17 -7.24 7.06 17.63
N VAL A 18 -6.39 7.50 18.56
CA VAL A 18 -6.27 8.92 18.96
C VAL A 18 -5.67 9.78 17.84
N LEU A 19 -4.75 9.24 17.04
CA LEU A 19 -4.25 9.92 15.85
C LEU A 19 -5.34 10.16 14.81
N ASP A 20 -6.27 9.22 14.66
CA ASP A 20 -7.40 9.35 13.74
C ASP A 20 -8.56 10.17 14.34
N HIS A 21 -8.65 10.30 15.68
CA HIS A 21 -9.71 11.00 16.40
C HIS A 21 -9.11 11.93 17.47
N PRO A 22 -8.65 13.13 17.08
CA PRO A 22 -8.11 14.12 18.01
C PRO A 22 -9.08 14.41 19.15
N SER A 23 -8.58 14.37 20.39
CA SER A 23 -9.39 14.64 21.59
C SER A 23 -8.61 15.53 22.57
N SER A 24 -9.29 16.04 23.59
CA SER A 24 -8.64 16.75 24.71
C SER A 24 -7.91 15.81 25.68
N HIS A 25 -7.93 14.50 25.43
CA HIS A 25 -7.34 13.49 26.30
C HIS A 25 -5.81 13.56 26.30
N TRP A 26 -5.20 13.12 27.40
CA TRP A 26 -3.76 13.18 27.58
C TRP A 26 -2.95 12.43 26.50
N TRP A 27 -3.50 11.34 25.93
CA TRP A 27 -2.87 10.60 24.84
C TRP A 27 -2.61 11.51 23.64
N TYR A 28 -3.61 12.31 23.25
CA TYR A 28 -3.50 13.22 22.12
C TYR A 28 -2.45 14.31 22.39
N ARG A 29 -2.45 14.87 23.61
CA ARG A 29 -1.43 15.86 24.01
C ARG A 29 -0.02 15.29 23.94
N LEU A 30 0.18 14.06 24.40
CA LEU A 30 1.47 13.36 24.30
C LEU A 30 1.88 13.13 22.84
N ILE A 31 0.98 12.55 22.04
CA ILE A 31 1.25 12.25 20.62
C ILE A 31 1.57 13.52 19.85
N LYS A 32 0.87 14.63 20.15
CA LYS A 32 1.14 15.95 19.56
C LYS A 32 2.53 16.45 19.96
N ALA A 33 2.88 16.41 21.25
CA ALA A 33 4.20 16.82 21.73
C ALA A 33 5.34 16.00 21.09
N VAL A 34 5.15 14.69 20.97
CA VAL A 34 6.04 13.79 20.23
C VAL A 34 6.13 14.19 18.75
N GLY A 35 4.99 14.44 18.10
CA GLY A 35 4.92 14.84 16.70
C GLY A 35 5.67 16.13 16.41
N GLU A 36 5.56 17.13 17.28
CA GLU A 36 6.28 18.40 17.19
C GLU A 36 7.81 18.19 17.28
N VAL A 37 8.28 17.30 18.16
CA VAL A 37 9.70 16.95 18.27
C VAL A 37 10.19 16.25 16.99
N VAL A 38 9.43 15.27 16.51
CA VAL A 38 9.76 14.52 15.28
C VAL A 38 9.77 15.43 14.05
N GLU A 39 8.82 16.36 13.95
CA GLU A 39 8.68 17.29 12.82
C GLU A 39 9.82 18.32 12.77
N ARG A 40 10.22 18.87 13.93
CA ARG A 40 11.33 19.83 14.02
C ARG A 40 12.63 19.23 13.47
N GLY A 41 12.82 17.91 13.57
CA GLY A 41 13.97 17.25 12.99
C GLY A 41 15.32 17.63 13.63
N VAL A 42 15.29 18.31 14.79
CA VAL A 42 16.47 18.85 15.48
C VAL A 42 17.09 17.75 16.35
N TYR A 43 18.40 17.57 16.24
CA TYR A 43 19.15 16.67 17.11
C TYR A 43 19.15 17.19 18.55
N GLY A 44 18.84 16.31 19.51
CA GLY A 44 18.82 16.69 20.91
C GLY A 44 18.20 15.63 21.83
N THR A 45 18.31 15.88 23.13
CA THR A 45 17.59 15.13 24.15
C THR A 45 16.29 15.84 24.45
N PHE A 46 15.19 15.10 24.41
CA PHE A 46 13.84 15.60 24.71
C PHE A 46 13.27 14.81 25.88
N ASP A 47 12.78 15.54 26.88
CA ASP A 47 12.24 14.95 28.11
C ASP A 47 10.71 15.03 28.10
N PHE A 48 10.08 13.89 28.41
CA PHE A 48 8.64 13.76 28.53
C PHE A 48 8.30 13.38 29.97
N ASP A 49 7.89 14.37 30.76
CA ASP A 49 7.47 14.19 32.16
C ASP A 49 5.99 13.82 32.24
N SER A 50 5.69 12.71 32.93
CA SER A 50 4.33 12.19 33.09
C SER A 50 3.36 13.20 33.74
N SER A 51 3.83 14.11 34.61
CA SER A 51 2.96 15.08 35.28
C SER A 51 2.27 16.06 34.31
N ASN A 52 2.87 16.30 33.14
CA ASN A 52 2.31 17.15 32.09
C ASN A 52 1.15 16.48 31.33
N PHE A 53 1.02 15.15 31.42
CA PHE A 53 0.08 14.36 30.63
C PHE A 53 -0.86 13.54 31.52
N LEU A 54 -0.29 12.76 32.44
CA LEU A 54 -0.89 11.86 33.42
C LEU A 54 -0.53 12.30 34.85
N PRO A 55 -1.16 13.38 35.38
CA PRO A 55 -0.85 13.89 36.72
C PRO A 55 -1.18 12.90 37.85
N MET A 56 -1.92 11.82 37.56
CA MET A 56 -2.29 10.77 38.51
C MET A 56 -1.20 9.74 38.80
N ILE A 57 -0.06 9.78 38.09
CA ILE A 57 1.08 8.88 38.34
C ILE A 57 1.96 9.51 39.42
N GLU A 58 2.05 8.86 40.58
CA GLU A 58 2.91 9.27 41.69
C GLU A 58 3.93 8.18 42.04
N PRO A 59 5.24 8.48 42.14
CA PRO A 59 5.86 9.77 41.79
C PRO A 59 5.88 10.03 40.27
N PRO A 60 5.94 11.30 39.82
CA PRO A 60 6.12 11.61 38.39
C PRO A 60 7.36 10.94 37.81
N ARG A 61 7.24 10.45 36.57
CA ARG A 61 8.29 9.76 35.83
C ARG A 61 8.64 10.53 34.55
N THR A 62 9.93 10.61 34.23
CA THR A 62 10.43 11.36 33.06
C THR A 62 11.14 10.43 32.09
N TYR A 63 10.64 10.39 30.84
CA TYR A 63 11.29 9.66 29.76
C TYR A 63 12.17 10.60 28.94
N SER A 64 13.48 10.36 28.97
CA SER A 64 14.46 11.11 28.16
C SER A 64 14.76 10.38 26.86
N TRP A 65 14.59 11.07 25.73
CA TRP A 65 14.86 10.52 24.41
C TRP A 65 15.91 11.32 23.66
N ASN A 66 17.02 10.67 23.29
CA ASN A 66 18.01 11.25 22.41
C ASN A 66 17.60 11.00 20.94
N PHE A 67 17.10 12.05 20.28
CA PHE A 67 16.66 11.96 18.89
C PHE A 67 17.85 12.04 17.94
N GLN A 68 18.10 10.92 17.25
CA GLN A 68 18.93 10.88 16.06
C GLN A 68 18.02 10.77 14.84
N ARG A 69 18.14 11.70 13.89
CA ARG A 69 17.32 11.74 12.67
C ARG A 69 17.33 10.39 11.94
N LYS A 70 16.25 9.62 12.08
CA LYS A 70 16.02 8.37 11.34
C LYS A 70 14.97 8.59 10.25
N LYS A 71 15.14 7.91 9.11
CA LYS A 71 14.20 7.90 7.97
C LYS A 71 12.95 7.05 8.26
N HIS A 72 12.24 7.32 9.35
CA HIS A 72 10.92 6.74 9.57
C HIS A 72 9.85 7.68 9.05
N ASP A 73 8.76 7.11 8.55
CA ASP A 73 7.52 7.86 8.34
C ASP A 73 7.08 8.49 9.67
N GLN A 74 6.59 9.73 9.63
CA GLN A 74 6.30 10.53 10.82
C GLN A 74 5.25 9.85 11.71
N ARG A 75 4.21 9.26 11.10
CA ARG A 75 3.16 8.54 11.85
C ARG A 75 3.75 7.34 12.58
N THR A 76 4.59 6.56 11.89
CA THR A 76 5.28 5.41 12.50
C THR A 76 6.19 5.84 13.67
N ALA A 77 6.94 6.93 13.51
CA ALA A 77 7.78 7.47 14.58
C ALA A 77 6.95 7.90 15.79
N ASN A 78 5.81 8.57 15.55
CA ASN A 78 4.90 9.00 16.62
C ASN A 78 4.34 7.82 17.41
N VAL A 79 3.89 6.76 16.72
CA VAL A 79 3.35 5.55 17.37
C VAL A 79 4.42 4.88 18.22
N LEU A 80 5.61 4.66 17.66
CA LEU A 80 6.69 3.95 18.36
C LEU A 80 7.21 4.73 19.57
N LEU A 81 7.44 6.04 19.44
CA LEU A 81 7.95 6.84 20.54
C LEU A 81 6.91 7.03 21.64
N SER A 82 5.65 7.30 21.27
CA SER A 82 4.56 7.46 22.27
C SER A 82 4.36 6.16 23.05
N SER A 83 4.42 4.99 22.38
CA SER A 83 4.34 3.68 23.05
C SER A 83 5.45 3.51 24.09
N ARG A 84 6.69 3.88 23.75
CA ARG A 84 7.84 3.77 24.66
C ARG A 84 7.70 4.69 25.88
N ILE A 85 7.25 5.92 25.69
CA ILE A 85 7.01 6.87 26.78
C ILE A 85 5.95 6.31 27.74
N ILE A 86 4.85 5.77 27.20
CA ILE A 86 3.76 5.22 28.01
C ILE A 86 4.20 3.99 28.77
N PHE A 87 4.94 3.08 28.11
CA PHE A 87 5.50 1.92 28.80
C PHE A 87 6.44 2.33 29.94
N HIS A 88 7.20 3.41 29.78
CA HIS A 88 8.08 3.94 30.84
C HIS A 88 7.28 4.46 32.03
N TRP A 89 6.26 5.27 31.76
CA TRP A 89 5.44 5.85 32.81
C TRP A 89 4.64 4.81 33.59
N LEU A 90 4.26 3.70 32.94
CA LEU A 90 3.45 2.65 33.53
C LEU A 90 4.25 1.46 34.09
N ASP A 91 5.59 1.57 34.15
CA ASP A 91 6.49 0.49 34.58
C ASP A 91 6.34 -0.81 33.78
N LEU A 92 5.89 -0.68 32.53
CA LEU A 92 5.75 -1.82 31.64
C LEU A 92 7.12 -2.21 31.10
N PRO A 93 7.37 -3.51 30.82
CA PRO A 93 8.66 -3.99 30.35
C PRO A 93 9.18 -3.20 29.16
N LEU A 94 10.20 -2.37 29.44
CA LEU A 94 11.02 -1.64 28.49
C LEU A 94 12.41 -2.28 28.50
N GLU A 95 12.56 -3.51 28.03
CA GLU A 95 13.91 -3.97 27.73
C GLU A 95 14.53 -2.98 26.72
N SER A 96 15.76 -2.58 26.99
CA SER A 96 16.55 -1.61 26.20
C SER A 96 16.79 -2.08 24.76
N ASP A 97 16.45 -3.33 24.46
CA ASP A 97 16.47 -3.91 23.13
C ASP A 97 15.10 -3.82 22.46
N ASP A 98 15.09 -3.51 21.16
CA ASP A 98 13.93 -3.58 20.25
C ASP A 98 13.17 -4.93 20.24
N LYS A 99 13.59 -5.90 21.07
CA LYS A 99 13.04 -7.24 21.23
C LYS A 99 11.53 -7.23 21.49
N HIS A 100 11.00 -6.47 22.44
CA HIS A 100 9.55 -6.50 22.71
C HIS A 100 8.71 -5.91 21.57
N ASN A 101 9.21 -4.88 20.89
CA ASN A 101 8.56 -4.36 19.69
C ASN A 101 8.55 -5.42 18.57
N VAL A 102 9.65 -6.14 18.37
CA VAL A 102 9.69 -7.22 17.38
C VAL A 102 8.78 -8.38 17.80
N GLN A 103 8.77 -8.76 19.08
CA GLN A 103 7.88 -9.79 19.63
C GLN A 103 6.41 -9.43 19.42
N SER A 104 6.00 -8.22 19.77
CA SER A 104 4.62 -7.77 19.60
C SER A 104 4.23 -7.68 18.12
N LEU A 105 5.11 -7.20 17.23
CA LEU A 105 4.88 -7.20 15.79
C LEU A 105 4.77 -8.61 15.21
N PHE A 106 5.59 -9.55 15.69
CA PHE A 106 5.52 -10.97 15.34
C PHE A 106 4.17 -11.55 15.75
N LEU A 107 3.79 -11.39 17.03
CA LEU A 107 2.52 -11.87 17.55
C LEU A 107 1.33 -11.24 16.81
N LYS A 108 1.35 -9.92 16.55
CA LYS A 108 0.29 -9.24 15.80
C LYS A 108 0.18 -9.76 14.37
N SER A 109 1.29 -9.91 13.67
CA SER A 109 1.28 -10.44 12.30
C SER A 109 0.73 -11.87 12.25
N LEU A 110 1.09 -12.68 13.25
CA LEU A 110 0.64 -14.06 13.37
C LEU A 110 -0.85 -14.13 13.71
N MET A 111 -1.33 -13.34 14.68
CA MET A 111 -2.75 -13.24 15.04
C MET A 111 -3.61 -12.71 13.88
N ASP A 112 -3.16 -11.65 13.20
CA ASP A 112 -3.86 -11.06 12.03
C ASP A 112 -3.98 -12.06 10.87
N SER A 113 -2.98 -12.92 10.67
CA SER A 113 -2.95 -13.87 9.56
C SER A 113 -3.72 -15.15 9.89
N CYS A 114 -3.60 -15.63 11.12
CA CYS A 114 -4.12 -16.95 11.52
C CYS A 114 -5.53 -16.88 12.11
N GLY A 115 -5.96 -15.71 12.59
CA GLY A 115 -7.32 -15.48 13.12
C GLY A 115 -7.65 -16.18 14.44
N THR A 116 -6.67 -16.84 15.09
CA THR A 116 -6.88 -17.57 16.35
C THR A 116 -5.72 -17.38 17.31
N ALA A 117 -6.00 -17.37 18.63
CA ALA A 117 -4.97 -17.32 19.67
C ALA A 117 -4.29 -18.69 19.91
N SER A 118 -4.88 -19.79 19.45
CA SER A 118 -4.35 -21.15 19.67
C SER A 118 -2.99 -21.36 19.00
N ILE A 119 -2.69 -20.59 17.95
CA ILE A 119 -1.37 -20.61 17.29
C ILE A 119 -0.24 -20.18 18.24
N LEU A 120 -0.56 -19.43 19.30
CA LEU A 120 0.40 -19.03 20.34
C LEU A 120 0.77 -20.20 21.27
N LEU A 121 0.23 -21.39 21.06
CA LEU A 121 0.53 -22.57 21.87
C LEU A 121 1.53 -23.49 21.18
N LEU A 122 1.98 -23.15 19.97
CA LEU A 122 3.00 -23.91 19.25
C LEU A 122 4.39 -23.63 19.81
N ASP A 123 5.17 -24.69 20.00
CA ASP A 123 6.56 -24.61 20.48
C ASP A 123 7.44 -23.82 19.50
N GLU A 124 7.17 -23.92 18.19
CA GLU A 124 7.86 -23.14 17.16
C GLU A 124 7.55 -21.65 17.30
N VAL A 125 6.32 -21.30 17.65
CA VAL A 125 5.90 -19.91 17.86
C VAL A 125 6.50 -19.37 19.16
N TRP A 126 6.58 -20.18 20.22
CA TRP A 126 7.28 -19.80 21.44
C TRP A 126 8.78 -19.62 21.23
N THR A 127 9.42 -20.51 20.48
CA THR A 127 10.85 -20.43 20.13
C THR A 127 11.12 -19.17 19.32
N ALA A 128 10.31 -18.93 18.29
CA ALA A 128 10.31 -17.71 17.49
C ALA A 128 10.14 -16.44 18.32
N TYR A 129 9.16 -16.44 19.22
CA TYR A 129 8.88 -15.32 20.12
C TYR A 129 10.01 -15.08 21.11
N SER A 130 10.67 -16.13 21.62
CA SER A 130 11.72 -16.00 22.63
C SER A 130 13.02 -15.43 22.05
N ALA A 131 13.28 -15.73 20.77
CA ALA A 131 14.48 -15.30 20.05
C ALA A 131 14.15 -14.73 18.65
N PRO A 132 13.37 -13.63 18.56
CA PRO A 132 12.88 -13.15 17.27
C PRO A 132 13.99 -12.57 16.39
N ARG A 133 15.12 -12.17 16.98
CA ARG A 133 16.30 -11.73 16.24
C ARG A 133 16.93 -12.89 15.47
N ASP A 134 16.89 -14.11 16.00
CA ASP A 134 17.53 -15.28 15.38
C ASP A 134 16.76 -15.75 14.14
N LEU A 135 15.45 -15.51 14.09
CA LEU A 135 14.64 -15.70 12.88
C LEU A 135 14.96 -14.69 11.77
N CYS A 136 15.47 -13.51 12.14
CA CYS A 136 15.65 -12.38 11.23
C CYS A 136 17.10 -12.15 10.82
N SER A 137 18.05 -12.73 11.55
CA SER A 137 19.50 -12.50 11.43
C SER A 137 20.17 -13.25 10.29
N ALA A 138 19.44 -14.10 9.55
CA ALA A 138 20.04 -14.99 8.55
C ALA A 138 20.83 -14.30 7.42
N ARG A 139 20.68 -12.98 7.14
CA ARG A 139 21.45 -12.30 6.08
C ARG A 139 21.91 -10.86 6.30
N SER A 140 21.65 -10.21 7.44
CA SER A 140 22.18 -8.86 7.66
C SER A 140 22.17 -8.49 9.14
N LYS A 141 23.35 -8.15 9.68
CA LYS A 141 23.54 -7.64 11.04
C LYS A 141 22.83 -6.29 11.31
N GLN A 142 22.11 -5.73 10.34
CA GLN A 142 21.39 -4.45 10.46
C GLN A 142 19.95 -4.48 9.94
N ALA A 143 19.45 -5.62 9.46
CA ALA A 143 18.09 -5.68 8.92
C ALA A 143 17.08 -5.89 10.06
N TYR A 144 16.44 -4.81 10.48
CA TYR A 144 15.20 -4.88 11.23
C TYR A 144 14.19 -5.76 10.47
N PRO A 145 13.50 -6.70 11.13
CA PRO A 145 12.43 -7.43 10.49
C PRO A 145 11.37 -6.47 9.99
N SER A 146 11.24 -6.39 8.67
CA SER A 146 10.16 -5.62 8.06
C SER A 146 8.82 -6.30 8.35
N ARG A 147 7.75 -5.52 8.44
CA ARG A 147 6.36 -6.02 8.51
C ARG A 147 6.05 -7.04 7.40
N ILE A 148 6.76 -6.95 6.27
CA ILE A 148 6.66 -7.89 5.13
C ILE A 148 7.25 -9.26 5.49
N ALA A 149 8.42 -9.30 6.16
CA ALA A 149 9.05 -10.56 6.59
C ALA A 149 8.18 -11.29 7.62
N MET A 150 7.59 -10.56 8.57
CA MET A 150 6.70 -11.13 9.58
C MET A 150 5.39 -11.65 8.98
N LYS A 151 4.83 -10.95 7.99
CA LYS A 151 3.68 -11.46 7.22
C LYS A 151 4.02 -12.74 6.45
N LYS A 152 5.21 -12.82 5.83
CA LYS A 152 5.65 -14.02 5.12
C LYS A 152 5.80 -15.22 6.06
N LEU A 153 6.37 -15.01 7.24
CA LEU A 153 6.47 -16.04 8.27
C LEU A 153 5.09 -16.49 8.74
N ALA A 154 4.19 -15.56 9.04
CA ALA A 154 2.80 -15.87 9.41
C ALA A 154 2.06 -16.63 8.27
N GLN A 155 2.37 -16.33 7.02
CA GLN A 155 1.83 -17.06 5.87
C GLN A 155 2.35 -18.50 5.79
N MET A 156 3.59 -18.78 6.19
CA MET A 156 4.10 -20.16 6.27
C MET A 156 3.37 -20.98 7.34
N PHE A 157 2.83 -20.33 8.37
CA PHE A 157 1.98 -21.00 9.35
C PHE A 157 0.59 -21.33 8.80
N LEU A 158 0.08 -20.64 7.77
CA LEU A 158 -1.24 -20.96 7.20
C LEU A 158 -1.31 -22.35 6.56
N ASP A 159 -0.17 -22.91 6.15
CA ASP A 159 -0.06 -24.29 5.66
C ASP A 159 0.10 -25.31 6.81
N HIS A 160 0.14 -24.86 8.07
CA HIS A 160 0.33 -25.71 9.23
C HIS A 160 -0.97 -26.49 9.55
N PRO A 161 -0.90 -27.81 9.81
CA PRO A 161 -2.08 -28.66 10.05
C PRO A 161 -3.04 -28.17 11.15
N ILE A 162 -2.52 -27.39 12.09
CA ILE A 162 -3.28 -26.80 13.21
C ILE A 162 -4.23 -25.69 12.73
N LEU A 163 -3.92 -24.97 11.65
CA LEU A 163 -4.77 -23.86 11.17
C LEU A 163 -5.87 -24.29 10.19
N GLY A 164 -5.73 -25.47 9.56
CA GLY A 164 -6.77 -26.05 8.70
C GLY A 164 -7.87 -26.80 9.45
N CYS A 165 -7.68 -27.06 10.75
CA CYS A 165 -8.48 -28.04 11.48
C CYS A 165 -9.14 -27.45 12.73
N ASN A 166 -10.18 -26.62 12.58
CA ASN A 166 -11.14 -26.35 13.66
C ASN A 166 -11.86 -27.64 14.17
N ARG A 167 -11.55 -28.81 13.58
CA ARG A 167 -12.03 -30.14 13.94
C ARG A 167 -10.93 -31.10 14.42
N SER A 168 -9.68 -30.65 14.57
CA SER A 168 -8.62 -31.51 15.09
C SER A 168 -8.92 -31.86 16.55
N LEU A 169 -8.76 -33.13 16.90
CA LEU A 169 -8.98 -33.63 18.26
C LEU A 169 -8.07 -32.90 19.25
N GLU A 170 -6.85 -32.57 18.82
CA GLU A 170 -5.83 -31.86 19.57
C GLU A 170 -6.25 -30.42 19.88
N ILE A 171 -6.88 -29.70 18.93
CA ILE A 171 -7.44 -28.37 19.18
C ILE A 171 -8.62 -28.44 20.15
N GLN A 172 -9.48 -29.45 20.04
CA GLN A 172 -10.60 -29.63 20.96
C GLN A 172 -10.10 -29.97 22.38
N GLN A 173 -9.08 -30.81 22.49
CA GLN A 173 -8.40 -31.13 23.75
C GLN A 173 -7.75 -29.89 24.37
N LEU A 174 -7.08 -29.07 23.56
CA LEU A 174 -6.44 -27.83 24.01
C LEU A 174 -7.46 -26.77 24.47
N ILE A 175 -8.56 -26.60 23.73
CA ILE A 175 -9.69 -25.75 24.15
C ILE A 175 -10.28 -26.28 25.46
N GLY A 176 -10.46 -27.59 25.60
CA GLY A 176 -10.93 -28.23 26.84
C GLY A 176 -9.98 -28.00 28.02
N MET A 177 -8.66 -28.11 27.80
CA MET A 177 -7.63 -27.83 28.80
C MET A 177 -7.62 -26.36 29.23
N LEU A 178 -7.72 -25.43 28.29
CA LEU A 178 -7.78 -23.99 28.57
C LEU A 178 -9.06 -23.61 29.33
N GLN A 179 -10.19 -24.19 28.95
CA GLN A 179 -11.46 -23.99 29.64
C GLN A 179 -11.39 -24.54 31.07
N ALA A 180 -10.86 -25.76 31.26
CA ALA A 180 -10.68 -26.37 32.57
C ALA A 180 -9.72 -25.57 33.47
N ALA A 181 -8.61 -25.06 32.92
CA ALA A 181 -7.68 -24.19 33.64
C ALA A 181 -8.34 -22.86 34.03
N HIS A 182 -9.18 -22.29 33.16
CA HIS A 182 -9.90 -21.04 33.41
C HIS A 182 -10.96 -21.20 34.51
N SER A 183 -11.72 -22.29 34.53
CA SER A 183 -12.68 -22.58 35.61
C SER A 183 -11.99 -22.84 36.95
N GLN A 184 -10.80 -23.44 36.97
CA GLN A 184 -9.99 -23.58 38.20
C GLN A 184 -9.46 -22.24 38.71
N PHE A 185 -9.11 -21.31 37.82
CA PHE A 185 -8.58 -20.00 38.20
C PHE A 185 -9.67 -19.04 38.72
N ILE A 186 -10.91 -19.19 38.24
CA ILE A 186 -12.05 -18.36 38.67
C ILE A 186 -12.78 -18.99 39.88
N GLY A 187 -12.63 -20.30 40.09
CA GLY A 187 -13.37 -21.06 41.10
C GLY A 187 -12.72 -21.21 42.49
N LEU A 188 -11.59 -20.57 42.79
CA LEU A 188 -10.96 -20.67 44.12
C LEU A 188 -11.37 -19.52 45.05
N PRO A 189 -12.12 -19.76 46.14
CA PRO A 189 -12.11 -18.87 47.28
C PRO A 189 -10.74 -18.98 47.95
N ALA A 190 -10.16 -17.83 48.33
CA ALA A 190 -8.91 -17.76 49.06
C ALA A 190 -9.04 -18.52 50.40
N SER A 191 -8.41 -19.70 50.49
CA SER A 191 -8.24 -20.42 51.75
C SER A 191 -6.91 -21.16 51.76
N HIS A 192 -6.09 -20.78 52.72
CA HIS A 192 -4.84 -21.42 53.09
C HIS A 192 -5.04 -22.91 53.43
N ASN A 193 -4.26 -23.79 52.78
CA ASN A 193 -3.43 -24.85 53.36
C ASN A 193 -3.14 -25.96 52.34
N SER A 194 -1.85 -26.25 52.13
CA SER A 194 -1.30 -27.41 51.39
C SER A 194 -1.74 -28.74 52.05
N PRO A 195 -1.86 -29.89 51.33
CA PRO A 195 -0.69 -30.57 50.77
C PRO A 195 -0.86 -31.43 49.48
N SER A 196 0.32 -31.73 48.91
CA SER A 196 0.76 -32.93 48.16
C SER A 196 0.25 -33.22 46.73
N SER A 197 1.11 -32.90 45.76
CA SER A 197 1.01 -33.15 44.33
C SER A 197 1.82 -34.39 43.91
N ALA A 198 1.28 -35.60 44.09
CA ALA A 198 1.99 -36.84 43.70
C ALA A 198 1.13 -37.91 42.99
N ILE A 199 -0.17 -37.71 42.74
CA ILE A 199 -1.04 -38.80 42.24
C ILE A 199 -1.43 -38.65 40.75
N PHE A 200 -1.20 -37.50 40.11
CA PHE A 200 -1.77 -37.25 38.78
C PHE A 200 -0.94 -37.70 37.57
N ALA A 201 0.28 -38.24 37.77
CA ALA A 201 1.19 -38.56 36.66
C ALA A 201 0.99 -39.95 36.03
N GLU A 202 0.22 -40.86 36.65
CA GLU A 202 0.22 -42.28 36.24
C GLU A 202 -0.95 -42.70 35.32
N SER A 203 -1.99 -41.89 35.15
CA SER A 203 -3.20 -42.31 34.39
C SER A 203 -3.25 -41.90 32.91
N LEU A 204 -2.22 -41.25 32.36
CA LEU A 204 -2.21 -40.80 30.95
C LEU A 204 -1.33 -41.64 30.00
N LEU A 205 -0.69 -42.71 30.49
CA LEU A 205 0.34 -43.45 29.73
C LEU A 205 -0.13 -44.75 29.04
N THR A 206 -1.44 -45.06 28.97
CA THR A 206 -1.92 -46.38 28.49
C THR A 206 -2.81 -46.37 27.24
N LEU A 207 -2.73 -45.36 26.37
CA LEU A 207 -3.39 -45.42 25.05
C LEU A 207 -2.37 -45.67 23.93
N SER A 208 -2.27 -46.93 23.51
CA SER A 208 -1.51 -47.34 22.32
C SER A 208 -2.27 -46.95 21.04
N LEU A 209 -1.63 -46.14 20.19
CA LEU A 209 -2.15 -45.71 18.88
C LEU A 209 -1.61 -46.61 17.75
N PRO A 210 -2.41 -46.91 16.69
CA PRO A 210 -1.94 -47.62 15.50
C PRO A 210 -1.04 -46.71 14.66
N GLN A 211 0.08 -47.24 14.16
CA GLN A 211 0.95 -46.53 13.22
C GLN A 211 0.28 -46.39 11.83
N PRO A 212 0.26 -45.20 11.22
CA PRO A 212 -0.15 -45.03 9.83
C PRO A 212 1.03 -45.34 8.89
N THR A 213 0.73 -46.11 7.85
CA THR A 213 1.65 -46.42 6.75
C THR A 213 1.87 -45.18 5.87
N LEU A 214 3.13 -44.81 5.69
CA LEU A 214 3.58 -43.71 4.81
C LEU A 214 3.42 -44.11 3.34
N SER A 215 2.42 -43.53 2.68
CA SER A 215 2.27 -43.53 1.22
C SER A 215 2.93 -42.28 0.64
N ASN A 216 3.84 -42.47 -0.31
CA ASN A 216 4.52 -41.41 -1.08
C ASN A 216 3.48 -40.54 -1.82
N ASN A 217 3.24 -39.33 -1.32
CA ASN A 217 2.46 -38.31 -2.02
C ASN A 217 3.39 -37.27 -2.65
N THR A 218 3.44 -37.27 -3.97
CA THR A 218 3.88 -36.13 -4.77
C THR A 218 2.89 -34.98 -4.56
N PRO A 219 3.33 -33.74 -4.31
CA PRO A 219 2.41 -32.63 -4.07
C PRO A 219 1.67 -32.27 -5.36
N LEU A 220 0.42 -32.72 -5.46
CA LEU A 220 -0.55 -32.25 -6.45
C LEU A 220 -0.81 -30.76 -6.18
N LYS A 221 -0.34 -29.92 -7.10
CA LYS A 221 -0.71 -28.50 -7.19
C LYS A 221 -2.20 -28.44 -7.53
N VAL A 222 -3.06 -28.44 -6.52
CA VAL A 222 -4.49 -28.21 -6.69
C VAL A 222 -4.67 -26.71 -6.98
N SER A 223 -4.77 -26.36 -8.25
CA SER A 223 -5.29 -25.06 -8.68
C SER A 223 -6.77 -25.01 -8.28
N LEU A 224 -7.08 -24.28 -7.21
CA LEU A 224 -8.47 -23.98 -6.85
C LEU A 224 -9.10 -23.25 -8.04
N PRO A 225 -10.22 -23.72 -8.60
CA PRO A 225 -10.92 -22.99 -9.64
C PRO A 225 -11.31 -21.61 -9.09
N ILE A 226 -11.03 -20.58 -9.89
CA ILE A 226 -11.54 -19.22 -9.69
C ILE A 226 -13.03 -19.36 -9.35
N SER A 227 -13.45 -18.79 -8.21
CA SER A 227 -14.82 -18.83 -7.69
C SER A 227 -15.84 -18.86 -8.83
N SER A 228 -16.64 -19.92 -8.91
CA SER A 228 -17.62 -20.17 -9.98
C SER A 228 -18.79 -19.18 -9.99
N MET A 229 -18.74 -18.12 -9.18
CA MET A 229 -19.75 -17.07 -9.21
C MET A 229 -19.59 -16.22 -10.48
N PRO A 230 -20.67 -15.98 -11.24
CA PRO A 230 -20.65 -15.04 -12.35
C PRO A 230 -20.09 -13.69 -11.87
N ILE A 231 -19.13 -13.13 -12.59
CA ILE A 231 -18.53 -11.84 -12.22
C ILE A 231 -19.58 -10.72 -12.14
N SER A 232 -20.70 -10.86 -12.87
CA SER A 232 -21.87 -9.99 -12.80
C SER A 232 -22.59 -10.00 -11.46
N GLU A 233 -22.39 -11.01 -10.63
CA GLU A 233 -22.96 -11.17 -9.28
C GLU A 233 -21.94 -10.84 -8.18
N ASN A 234 -20.72 -10.41 -8.56
CA ASN A 234 -19.71 -10.01 -7.59
C ASN A 234 -20.01 -8.60 -7.08
N ASP A 235 -20.53 -8.50 -5.85
CA ASP A 235 -20.85 -7.23 -5.17
C ASP A 235 -19.72 -6.20 -5.22
N ARG A 236 -18.45 -6.63 -5.21
CA ARG A 236 -17.30 -5.72 -5.25
C ARG A 236 -17.10 -5.10 -6.63
N VAL A 237 -17.43 -5.84 -7.68
CA VAL A 237 -17.37 -5.35 -9.06
C VAL A 237 -18.55 -4.43 -9.34
N ILE A 238 -19.74 -4.77 -8.84
CA ILE A 238 -20.93 -3.91 -8.86
C ILE A 238 -20.63 -2.58 -8.17
N PHE A 239 -20.06 -2.64 -6.95
CA PHE A 239 -19.63 -1.46 -6.21
C PHE A 239 -18.62 -0.61 -6.99
N PHE A 240 -17.61 -1.24 -7.62
CA PHE A 240 -16.63 -0.51 -8.44
C PHE A 240 -17.29 0.20 -9.62
N ARG A 241 -18.22 -0.46 -10.32
CA ARG A 241 -18.99 0.16 -11.40
C ARG A 241 -19.81 1.35 -10.88
N ASP A 242 -20.55 1.17 -9.79
CA ASP A 242 -21.44 2.20 -9.25
C ASP A 242 -20.64 3.40 -8.73
N TRP A 243 -19.49 3.15 -8.10
CA TRP A 243 -18.53 4.20 -7.76
C TRP A 243 -18.05 4.96 -8.99
N LEU A 244 -17.71 4.29 -10.09
CA LEU A 244 -17.34 4.98 -11.33
C LEU A 244 -18.51 5.83 -11.87
N LEU A 245 -19.74 5.31 -11.87
CA LEU A 245 -20.91 6.08 -12.30
C LEU A 245 -21.10 7.35 -11.45
N GLU A 246 -21.01 7.21 -10.13
CA GLU A 246 -21.10 8.33 -9.17
C GLU A 246 -20.04 9.40 -9.44
N ILE A 247 -18.78 9.02 -9.67
CA ILE A 247 -17.73 9.99 -10.00
C ILE A 247 -17.94 10.59 -11.40
N ALA A 248 -18.45 9.82 -12.36
CA ALA A 248 -18.69 10.30 -13.72
C ALA A 248 -19.69 11.46 -13.73
N GLU A 249 -20.74 11.42 -12.92
CA GLU A 249 -21.74 12.49 -12.81
C GLU A 249 -21.12 13.88 -12.52
N ALA A 250 -20.01 13.93 -11.77
CA ALA A 250 -19.31 15.19 -11.50
C ALA A 250 -18.59 15.79 -12.72
N TYR A 251 -18.45 15.02 -13.81
CA TYR A 251 -17.74 15.41 -15.03
C TYR A 251 -18.60 15.42 -16.28
N THR A 252 -19.64 14.58 -16.35
CA THR A 252 -20.43 14.36 -17.58
C THR A 252 -21.59 15.33 -17.75
N GLN A 253 -22.00 16.03 -16.68
CA GLN A 253 -23.03 17.07 -16.79
C GLN A 253 -22.51 18.28 -17.57
N SER A 254 -23.40 18.93 -18.33
CA SER A 254 -23.12 20.15 -19.07
C SER A 254 -24.10 21.25 -18.63
N PRO A 255 -23.67 22.24 -17.84
CA PRO A 255 -22.32 22.41 -17.28
C PRO A 255 -21.99 21.35 -16.20
N PRO A 256 -20.69 21.10 -15.90
CA PRO A 256 -20.31 20.26 -14.78
C PRO A 256 -20.88 20.78 -13.46
N LEU A 257 -21.20 19.88 -12.53
CA LEU A 257 -21.77 20.24 -11.24
C LEU A 257 -20.89 21.26 -10.48
N PRO A 258 -21.49 22.35 -9.95
CA PRO A 258 -20.83 23.26 -9.03
C PRO A 258 -20.25 22.55 -7.80
N MET A 259 -19.14 23.06 -7.25
CA MET A 259 -18.42 22.42 -6.14
C MET A 259 -19.30 22.20 -4.89
N ASP A 260 -20.27 23.09 -4.62
CA ASP A 260 -21.22 23.02 -3.51
C ASP A 260 -22.28 21.92 -3.68
N GLN A 261 -22.55 21.49 -4.91
CA GLN A 261 -23.48 20.40 -5.23
C GLN A 261 -22.82 19.01 -5.26
N LEU A 262 -21.49 18.96 -5.18
CA LEU A 262 -20.75 17.69 -5.17
C LEU A 262 -20.85 17.02 -3.80
N ASN A 263 -21.09 15.72 -3.83
CA ASN A 263 -20.93 14.88 -2.65
C ASN A 263 -19.45 14.88 -2.17
N PRO A 264 -19.16 14.42 -0.94
CA PRO A 264 -17.80 14.45 -0.40
C PRO A 264 -16.75 13.75 -1.26
N GLU A 265 -17.11 12.65 -1.92
CA GLU A 265 -16.20 11.86 -2.73
C GLU A 265 -15.93 12.51 -4.09
N GLN A 266 -16.97 13.01 -4.76
CA GLN A 266 -16.86 13.80 -5.98
C GLN A 266 -16.01 15.07 -5.76
N ARG A 267 -16.23 15.77 -4.64
CA ARG A 267 -15.44 16.95 -4.23
C ARG A 267 -13.96 16.61 -4.08
N ARG A 268 -13.66 15.53 -3.35
CA ARG A 268 -12.29 15.02 -3.14
C ARG A 268 -11.61 14.68 -4.47
N VAL A 269 -12.33 14.02 -5.38
CA VAL A 269 -11.81 13.70 -6.71
C VAL A 269 -11.54 14.97 -7.52
N ARG A 270 -12.42 15.96 -7.46
CA ARG A 270 -12.27 17.25 -8.14
C ARG A 270 -11.07 18.06 -7.64
N GLU A 271 -10.91 18.16 -6.32
CA GLU A 271 -9.82 18.92 -5.68
C GLU A 271 -8.45 18.27 -5.88
N ASN A 272 -8.37 16.94 -5.86
CA ASN A 272 -7.12 16.20 -6.04
C ASN A 272 -7.14 15.31 -7.28
N SER A 273 -7.50 15.92 -8.41
CA SER A 273 -7.81 15.22 -9.66
C SER A 273 -6.70 14.28 -10.15
N ASP A 274 -5.42 14.69 -10.10
CA ASP A 274 -4.33 13.81 -10.54
C ASP A 274 -4.14 12.58 -9.64
N SER A 275 -4.39 12.72 -8.34
CA SER A 275 -4.19 11.63 -7.37
C SER A 275 -5.42 10.74 -7.22
N SER A 276 -6.62 11.26 -7.42
CA SER A 276 -7.88 10.61 -7.03
C SER A 276 -8.83 10.30 -8.18
N CYS A 277 -8.73 11.00 -9.32
CA CYS A 277 -9.66 10.77 -10.43
C CYS A 277 -9.47 9.39 -11.05
N PRO A 278 -10.52 8.55 -11.16
CA PRO A 278 -10.42 7.26 -11.84
C PRO A 278 -10.32 7.41 -13.36
N PHE A 279 -10.78 8.54 -13.91
CA PHE A 279 -10.76 8.81 -15.34
C PHE A 279 -9.47 9.54 -15.71
N ARG A 280 -8.50 8.77 -16.20
CA ARG A 280 -7.14 9.23 -16.50
C ARG A 280 -7.11 10.53 -17.31
N GLU A 281 -7.85 10.60 -18.42
CA GLU A 281 -7.82 11.76 -19.31
C GLU A 281 -8.61 12.96 -18.76
N LEU A 282 -9.41 12.78 -17.70
CA LEU A 282 -10.08 13.87 -16.98
C LEU A 282 -9.24 14.41 -15.81
N ALA A 283 -8.11 13.76 -15.49
CA ALA A 283 -7.17 14.28 -14.50
C ALA A 283 -6.65 15.68 -14.89
N TYR A 284 -6.45 16.56 -13.91
CA TYR A 284 -6.06 17.96 -14.15
C TYR A 284 -4.84 18.09 -15.07
N SER A 285 -3.72 17.45 -14.70
CA SER A 285 -2.47 17.52 -15.45
C SER A 285 -2.63 16.97 -16.86
N ARG A 286 -3.47 15.93 -17.05
CA ARG A 286 -3.73 15.31 -18.36
C ARG A 286 -4.53 16.23 -19.27
N ARG A 287 -5.66 16.77 -18.80
CA ARG A 287 -6.46 17.73 -19.58
C ARG A 287 -5.63 18.92 -20.06
N ARG A 288 -4.72 19.40 -19.22
CA ARG A 288 -3.83 20.53 -19.54
C ARG A 288 -2.92 20.25 -20.73
N VAL A 289 -2.33 19.05 -20.79
CA VAL A 289 -1.32 18.70 -21.79
C VAL A 289 -1.87 18.01 -23.04
N SER A 290 -3.12 17.54 -22.99
CA SER A 290 -3.80 16.86 -24.11
C SER A 290 -4.62 17.81 -25.00
N GLY A 291 -4.68 19.12 -24.69
CA GLY A 291 -5.43 20.08 -25.50
C GLY A 291 -4.82 20.34 -26.89
N PRO A 292 -5.49 21.13 -27.76
CA PRO A 292 -5.02 21.43 -29.13
C PRO A 292 -3.62 22.07 -29.20
N ASN A 293 -3.25 22.85 -28.19
CA ASN A 293 -1.92 23.46 -28.02
C ASN A 293 -1.08 22.72 -26.96
N GLY A 294 -1.52 21.52 -26.59
CA GLY A 294 -0.87 20.64 -25.64
C GLY A 294 0.33 19.95 -26.27
N LEU A 295 1.27 19.53 -25.42
CA LEU A 295 2.51 18.91 -25.89
C LEU A 295 2.31 17.67 -26.78
N PHE A 296 1.18 16.97 -26.64
CA PHE A 296 0.87 15.78 -27.42
C PHE A 296 0.30 16.07 -28.81
N ALA A 297 -0.06 17.33 -29.11
CA ALA A 297 -0.41 17.75 -30.47
C ALA A 297 0.83 17.94 -31.37
N HIS A 298 2.02 18.02 -30.78
CA HIS A 298 3.26 18.32 -31.51
C HIS A 298 4.05 17.04 -31.84
N HIS A 299 4.05 16.68 -33.12
CA HIS A 299 4.65 15.46 -33.65
C HIS A 299 6.15 15.60 -33.98
N THR A 300 6.87 16.39 -33.18
CA THR A 300 8.27 16.77 -33.39
C THR A 300 9.17 16.26 -32.26
N ARG A 301 10.49 16.41 -32.41
CA ARG A 301 11.44 16.18 -31.32
C ARG A 301 11.11 17.02 -30.08
N ALA A 302 10.72 18.28 -30.27
CA ALA A 302 10.31 19.17 -29.18
C ALA A 302 9.07 18.66 -28.43
N GLY A 303 8.10 18.10 -29.15
CA GLY A 303 6.95 17.40 -28.55
C GLY A 303 7.39 16.17 -27.74
N THR A 304 8.29 15.35 -28.28
CA THR A 304 8.89 14.21 -27.55
C THR A 304 9.63 14.66 -26.28
N PHE A 305 10.42 15.74 -26.36
CA PHE A 305 11.11 16.34 -25.21
C PHE A 305 10.11 16.80 -24.15
N SER A 306 9.06 17.50 -24.57
CA SER A 306 7.99 17.98 -23.69
C SER A 306 7.25 16.83 -23.01
N ALA A 307 7.04 15.70 -23.71
CA ALA A 307 6.42 14.50 -23.13
C ALA A 307 7.31 13.86 -22.06
N LEU A 308 8.62 13.83 -22.28
CA LEU A 308 9.60 13.40 -21.28
C LEU A 308 9.65 14.34 -20.07
N LEU A 309 9.64 15.67 -20.28
CA LEU A 309 9.56 16.66 -19.20
C LEU A 309 8.27 16.49 -18.41
N PHE A 310 7.12 16.31 -19.07
CA PHE A 310 5.85 16.10 -18.41
C PHE A 310 5.91 14.88 -17.50
N ARG A 311 6.27 13.71 -18.03
CA ARG A 311 6.28 12.48 -17.23
C ARG A 311 7.40 12.44 -16.21
N GLY A 312 8.57 12.99 -16.52
CA GLY A 312 9.77 12.96 -15.69
C GLY A 312 9.88 14.09 -14.67
N ILE A 313 9.19 15.22 -14.85
CA ILE A 313 9.34 16.43 -14.03
C ILE A 313 7.97 17.03 -13.67
N LEU A 314 7.19 17.48 -14.65
CA LEU A 314 6.03 18.38 -14.45
C LEU A 314 4.71 17.70 -14.05
N PHE A 315 4.59 16.39 -14.13
CA PHE A 315 3.34 15.71 -13.75
C PHE A 315 3.01 15.96 -12.27
N ASN A 316 1.80 16.46 -12.00
CA ASN A 316 1.28 16.80 -10.68
C ASN A 316 2.18 17.80 -9.91
N THR A 317 2.61 18.88 -10.58
CA THR A 317 3.39 19.97 -9.98
C THR A 317 2.56 21.24 -9.83
N GLU A 318 2.95 22.10 -8.88
CA GLU A 318 2.34 23.41 -8.68
C GLU A 318 2.59 24.32 -9.88
N ALA A 319 3.79 24.26 -10.47
CA ALA A 319 4.10 25.01 -11.69
C ALA A 319 3.11 24.73 -12.83
N LEU A 320 2.77 23.47 -13.09
CA LEU A 320 1.79 23.14 -14.14
C LEU A 320 0.37 23.58 -13.76
N ARG A 321 0.02 23.57 -12.46
CA ARG A 321 -1.28 24.00 -11.96
C ARG A 321 -1.50 25.49 -12.07
N GLU A 322 -0.56 26.29 -11.55
CA GLU A 322 -0.73 27.73 -11.38
C GLU A 322 -0.47 28.53 -12.66
N THR A 323 0.54 28.14 -13.45
CA THR A 323 0.93 28.92 -14.64
C THR A 323 -0.05 28.77 -15.81
N GLY A 324 -0.87 27.72 -15.78
CA GLY A 324 -1.74 27.35 -16.90
C GLY A 324 -0.99 26.88 -18.16
N HIS A 325 0.33 26.68 -18.08
CA HIS A 325 1.17 26.26 -19.20
C HIS A 325 0.72 24.91 -19.77
N THR A 326 0.80 24.73 -21.09
CA THR A 326 0.34 23.49 -21.77
C THR A 326 1.33 22.33 -21.71
N GLY A 327 2.48 22.58 -21.07
CA GLY A 327 3.59 21.64 -20.95
C GLY A 327 4.44 21.48 -22.22
N PHE A 328 4.11 22.18 -23.31
CA PHE A 328 4.89 22.17 -24.54
C PHE A 328 6.03 23.19 -24.49
N PHE A 329 7.24 22.74 -24.77
CA PHE A 329 8.44 23.56 -24.89
C PHE A 329 9.07 23.29 -26.26
N GLU A 330 9.15 24.33 -27.09
CA GLU A 330 9.68 24.24 -28.46
C GLU A 330 11.17 23.92 -28.51
N SER A 331 11.91 24.22 -27.43
CA SER A 331 13.35 24.03 -27.33
C SER A 331 13.79 23.80 -25.89
N PHE A 332 15.04 23.35 -25.73
CA PHE A 332 15.69 23.29 -24.42
C PHE A 332 15.82 24.67 -23.76
N GLU A 333 15.97 25.71 -24.57
CA GLU A 333 16.09 27.09 -24.09
C GLU A 333 14.76 27.60 -23.54
N ALA A 334 13.64 27.34 -24.21
CA ALA A 334 12.30 27.67 -23.71
C ALA A 334 12.02 27.02 -22.36
N TRP A 335 12.41 25.75 -22.18
CA TRP A 335 12.35 25.08 -20.87
C TRP A 335 13.26 25.74 -19.83
N SER A 336 14.49 26.11 -20.21
CA SER A 336 15.45 26.75 -19.30
C SER A 336 14.95 28.11 -18.82
N GLN A 337 14.33 28.90 -19.71
CA GLN A 337 13.68 30.17 -19.38
C GLN A 337 12.49 29.97 -18.45
N PHE A 338 11.62 29.00 -18.72
CA PHE A 338 10.52 28.65 -17.81
C PHE A 338 11.04 28.29 -16.41
N LYS A 339 12.08 27.47 -16.32
CA LYS A 339 12.66 27.09 -15.03
C LYS A 339 13.32 28.27 -14.31
N ALA A 340 14.01 29.14 -15.04
CA ALA A 340 14.65 30.34 -14.49
C ALA A 340 13.61 31.34 -13.96
N GLN A 341 12.48 31.49 -14.64
CA GLN A 341 11.37 32.36 -14.24
C GLN A 341 10.82 32.01 -12.84
N TYR A 342 10.88 30.74 -12.43
CA TYR A 342 10.34 30.27 -11.16
C TYR A 342 11.41 29.66 -10.24
N ALA A 343 12.67 30.07 -10.41
CA ALA A 343 13.79 29.53 -9.64
C ALA A 343 13.68 29.84 -8.14
N ASP A 344 13.08 30.99 -7.80
CA ASP A 344 12.83 31.47 -6.43
C ASP A 344 11.83 30.59 -5.64
N ARG A 345 10.96 29.85 -6.34
CA ARG A 345 9.97 28.95 -5.72
C ARG A 345 10.51 27.56 -5.36
N GLY A 346 11.73 27.26 -5.79
CA GLY A 346 12.44 26.03 -5.44
C GLY A 346 12.01 24.76 -6.18
N GLU A 347 12.76 23.67 -5.94
CA GLU A 347 12.66 22.43 -6.72
C GLU A 347 11.28 21.75 -6.67
N LYS A 348 10.60 21.81 -5.52
CA LYS A 348 9.28 21.15 -5.36
C LYS A 348 8.18 21.80 -6.21
N TYR A 349 8.31 23.09 -6.49
CA TYR A 349 7.37 23.82 -7.34
C TYR A 349 7.40 23.29 -8.78
N ILE A 350 8.61 23.07 -9.30
CA ILE A 350 8.86 22.59 -10.66
C ILE A 350 8.77 21.06 -10.79
N CYS A 351 9.17 20.32 -9.76
CA CYS A 351 9.28 18.87 -9.78
C CYS A 351 8.71 18.22 -8.51
N ASN A 352 7.64 17.46 -8.69
CA ASN A 352 7.10 16.59 -7.64
C ASN A 352 7.85 15.26 -7.64
N SER A 353 8.87 15.12 -6.79
CA SER A 353 9.71 13.91 -6.70
C SER A 353 8.93 12.64 -6.32
N CYS A 354 7.71 12.79 -5.79
CA CYS A 354 6.86 11.71 -5.30
C CYS A 354 5.61 11.47 -6.16
N ALA A 355 5.54 12.03 -7.37
CA ALA A 355 4.34 11.98 -8.21
C ALA A 355 3.85 10.54 -8.53
N TYR A 356 4.75 9.56 -8.51
CA TYR A 356 4.46 8.13 -8.72
C TYR A 356 4.78 7.27 -7.48
N GLY A 357 4.77 7.87 -6.28
CA GLY A 357 5.26 7.27 -5.05
C GLY A 357 6.74 7.57 -4.81
N THR A 358 7.36 6.89 -3.84
CA THR A 358 8.77 7.11 -3.48
C THR A 358 9.69 6.69 -4.63
N THR A 359 10.27 7.68 -5.34
CA THR A 359 11.24 7.42 -6.42
C THR A 359 12.63 7.91 -6.05
N ARG A 360 13.67 7.28 -6.62
CA ARG A 360 15.05 7.78 -6.55
C ARG A 360 15.38 8.46 -7.87
N GLY A 361 15.76 9.73 -7.80
CA GLY A 361 16.35 10.45 -8.94
C GLY A 361 15.37 11.19 -9.86
N ARG A 362 14.10 11.38 -9.48
CA ARG A 362 13.21 12.33 -10.17
C ARG A 362 13.49 13.75 -9.69
N THR A 363 14.14 14.55 -10.54
CA THR A 363 14.48 15.96 -10.29
C THR A 363 14.39 16.79 -11.59
N SER A 364 14.29 18.10 -11.46
CA SER A 364 14.31 19.06 -12.57
C SER A 364 15.63 19.05 -13.35
N SER A 365 16.72 18.62 -12.71
CA SER A 365 18.06 18.52 -13.30
C SER A 365 18.21 17.37 -14.31
N ASN A 366 17.17 16.55 -14.50
CA ASN A 366 17.17 15.51 -15.52
C ASN A 366 16.91 16.04 -16.94
N ASP A 367 16.49 17.29 -17.07
CA ASP A 367 16.12 17.95 -18.32
C ASP A 367 17.13 17.81 -19.45
N LYS A 368 18.43 18.01 -19.20
CA LYS A 368 19.49 17.84 -20.20
C LYS A 368 19.54 16.41 -20.75
N TYR A 369 19.28 15.41 -19.90
CA TYR A 369 19.21 14.02 -20.33
C TYR A 369 17.94 13.76 -21.14
N PHE A 370 16.81 14.38 -20.76
CA PHE A 370 15.58 14.29 -21.55
C PHE A 370 15.70 14.97 -22.90
N TRP A 371 16.45 16.08 -23.03
CA TRP A 371 16.72 16.68 -24.33
C TRP A 371 17.50 15.75 -25.25
N ILE A 372 18.52 15.06 -24.73
CA ILE A 372 19.29 14.05 -25.47
C ILE A 372 18.40 12.85 -25.81
N ALA A 373 17.68 12.30 -24.83
CA ALA A 373 16.82 11.14 -24.99
C ALA A 373 15.63 11.40 -25.93
N SER A 374 15.17 12.65 -26.05
CA SER A 374 14.08 13.03 -26.94
C SER A 374 14.39 12.76 -28.41
N GLU A 375 15.65 12.94 -28.82
CA GLU A 375 16.09 12.66 -30.19
C GLU A 375 15.99 11.16 -30.48
N VAL A 376 16.57 10.35 -29.58
CA VAL A 376 16.59 8.89 -29.69
C VAL A 376 15.17 8.30 -29.68
N LEU A 377 14.30 8.80 -28.79
CA LEU A 377 12.90 8.38 -28.76
C LEU A 377 12.12 8.88 -29.99
N HIS A 378 12.36 10.11 -30.45
CA HIS A 378 11.70 10.65 -31.63
C HIS A 378 12.04 9.83 -32.88
N GLN A 379 13.30 9.44 -33.05
CA GLN A 379 13.73 8.53 -34.12
C GLN A 379 13.07 7.15 -34.00
N LYS A 380 13.03 6.57 -32.78
CA LYS A 380 12.35 5.28 -32.58
C LYS A 380 10.87 5.33 -32.91
N LEU A 381 10.20 6.47 -32.70
CA LEU A 381 8.79 6.66 -33.05
C LEU A 381 8.52 6.77 -34.57
N GLN A 382 9.56 6.83 -35.41
CA GLN A 382 9.42 6.79 -36.88
C GLN A 382 9.44 5.36 -37.44
N ASP A 383 9.74 4.37 -36.62
CA ASP A 383 9.76 2.97 -37.05
C ASP A 383 8.32 2.48 -37.33
N PRO A 384 8.01 2.02 -38.56
CA PRO A 384 6.65 1.63 -38.95
C PRO A 384 6.17 0.36 -38.23
N ASN A 385 7.08 -0.42 -37.64
CA ASN A 385 6.77 -1.68 -36.96
C ASN A 385 6.74 -1.55 -35.43
N ILE A 386 6.64 -0.32 -34.90
CA ILE A 386 6.55 -0.11 -33.46
C ILE A 386 5.24 -0.66 -32.89
N SER A 387 5.36 -1.42 -31.81
CA SER A 387 4.24 -1.82 -30.95
C SER A 387 4.28 -1.10 -29.61
N PHE A 388 3.16 -1.10 -28.89
CA PHE A 388 3.07 -0.58 -27.52
C PHE A 388 4.14 -1.18 -26.61
N THR A 389 4.21 -2.51 -26.56
CA THR A 389 5.19 -3.23 -25.73
C THR A 389 6.64 -2.91 -26.13
N SER A 390 6.92 -2.80 -27.44
CA SER A 390 8.27 -2.47 -27.92
C SER A 390 8.76 -1.10 -27.44
N ILE A 391 7.87 -0.09 -27.45
CA ILE A 391 8.21 1.28 -27.01
C ILE A 391 8.36 1.33 -25.50
N TRP A 392 7.48 0.65 -24.76
CA TRP A 392 7.61 0.55 -23.32
C TRP A 392 8.94 -0.07 -22.91
N GLN A 393 9.30 -1.22 -23.47
CA GLN A 393 10.57 -1.90 -23.19
C GLN A 393 11.78 -1.08 -23.65
N PHE A 394 11.67 -0.39 -24.78
CA PHE A 394 12.71 0.51 -25.28
C PHE A 394 13.02 1.61 -24.25
N ILE A 395 12.02 2.29 -23.72
CA ILE A 395 12.21 3.35 -22.72
C ILE A 395 12.84 2.79 -21.43
N VAL A 396 12.43 1.59 -21.00
CA VAL A 396 12.96 0.95 -19.78
C VAL A 396 14.44 0.56 -19.92
N ASN A 397 14.82 -0.01 -21.07
CA ASN A 397 16.07 -0.73 -21.24
C ASN A 397 17.17 0.06 -21.94
N THR A 398 16.85 1.15 -22.64
CA THR A 398 17.83 1.91 -23.42
C THR A 398 18.85 2.59 -22.50
N LYS A 399 20.13 2.41 -22.85
CA LYS A 399 21.28 2.96 -22.14
C LYS A 399 22.07 3.92 -23.02
N ASP A 400 22.75 4.88 -22.39
CA ASP A 400 23.73 5.74 -23.03
C ASP A 400 25.06 5.00 -23.27
N ASN A 401 26.00 5.65 -23.96
CA ASN A 401 27.34 5.09 -24.25
C ASN A 401 28.14 4.75 -22.98
N LYS A 402 27.75 5.31 -21.83
CA LYS A 402 28.35 5.04 -20.51
C LYS A 402 27.57 3.95 -19.74
N LYS A 403 26.71 3.18 -20.42
CA LYS A 403 25.86 2.11 -19.88
C LYS A 403 24.87 2.57 -18.79
N ASN A 404 24.62 3.87 -18.65
CA ASN A 404 23.59 4.37 -17.76
C ASN A 404 22.24 4.41 -18.45
N LYS A 405 21.13 4.39 -17.70
CA LYS A 405 19.80 4.61 -18.30
C LYS A 405 19.75 5.94 -19.04
N LEU A 406 19.34 5.90 -20.31
CA LEU A 406 19.18 7.08 -21.14
C LEU A 406 18.02 7.94 -20.62
N PHE A 407 16.88 7.31 -20.34
CA PHE A 407 15.70 7.93 -19.75
C PHE A 407 15.85 7.97 -18.22
N ARG A 408 16.60 8.96 -17.71
CA ARG A 408 16.82 9.15 -16.26
C ARG A 408 15.49 9.25 -15.52
N SER A 409 15.40 8.65 -14.33
CA SER A 409 14.18 8.55 -13.50
C SER A 409 13.03 7.69 -14.06
N PHE A 410 13.10 7.20 -15.31
CA PHE A 410 12.08 6.32 -15.87
C PHE A 410 12.32 4.86 -15.43
N GLY A 411 11.51 4.42 -14.46
CA GLY A 411 11.26 3.01 -14.17
C GLY A 411 10.11 2.46 -15.02
N ASP A 412 9.72 1.21 -14.77
CA ASP A 412 8.69 0.52 -15.56
C ASP A 412 7.37 1.29 -15.60
N LEU A 413 6.92 1.83 -14.46
CA LEU A 413 5.68 2.59 -14.38
C LEU A 413 5.74 3.91 -15.18
N SER A 414 6.78 4.72 -15.03
CA SER A 414 6.89 5.99 -15.76
C SER A 414 7.00 5.76 -17.27
N ALA A 415 7.70 4.69 -17.67
CA ALA A 415 7.84 4.28 -19.07
C ALA A 415 6.49 3.80 -19.64
N TYR A 416 5.75 2.99 -18.90
CA TYR A 416 4.39 2.57 -19.27
C TYR A 416 3.48 3.81 -19.45
N LEU A 417 3.45 4.71 -18.46
CA LEU A 417 2.59 5.90 -18.52
C LEU A 417 2.92 6.84 -19.69
N LEU A 418 4.20 6.99 -20.05
CA LEU A 418 4.60 7.73 -21.25
C LEU A 418 4.14 7.00 -22.53
N THR A 419 4.28 5.68 -22.58
CA THR A 419 3.83 4.86 -23.72
C THR A 419 2.31 4.98 -23.93
N VAL A 420 1.54 4.97 -22.83
CA VAL A 420 0.10 5.25 -22.85
C VAL A 420 -0.19 6.64 -23.42
N ASP A 421 0.55 7.68 -22.99
CA ASP A 421 0.34 9.02 -23.54
C ASP A 421 0.65 9.11 -25.03
N LEU A 422 1.71 8.45 -25.49
CA LEU A 422 2.06 8.37 -26.89
C LEU A 422 0.99 7.63 -27.71
N THR A 423 0.30 6.67 -27.10
CA THR A 423 -0.84 5.97 -27.71
C THR A 423 -2.02 6.93 -27.91
N TYR A 424 -2.42 7.67 -26.87
CA TYR A 424 -3.48 8.69 -26.99
C TYR A 424 -3.13 9.77 -28.01
N ALA A 425 -1.85 10.15 -28.09
CA ALA A 425 -1.32 11.08 -29.09
C ALA A 425 -1.23 10.49 -30.51
N ARG A 426 -1.64 9.22 -30.71
CA ARG A 426 -1.57 8.49 -31.99
C ARG A 426 -0.14 8.45 -32.57
N ARG A 427 0.87 8.46 -31.70
CA ARG A 427 2.29 8.33 -32.06
C ARG A 427 2.72 6.88 -32.18
N ILE A 428 1.97 5.98 -31.55
CA ILE A 428 2.16 4.52 -31.60
C ILE A 428 0.79 3.84 -31.73
N PRO A 429 0.72 2.60 -32.27
CA PRO A 429 -0.53 1.87 -32.36
C PRO A 429 -1.19 1.62 -31.01
N TRP A 430 -2.51 1.49 -31.01
CA TRP A 430 -3.27 1.06 -29.85
C TRP A 430 -2.88 -0.37 -29.46
N PRO A 431 -2.61 -0.67 -28.18
CA PRO A 431 -2.33 -2.02 -27.75
C PRO A 431 -3.58 -2.89 -27.81
N HIS A 432 -3.35 -4.19 -27.94
CA HIS A 432 -4.40 -5.15 -27.62
C HIS A 432 -4.72 -5.14 -26.12
N LEU A 433 -5.94 -5.54 -25.76
CA LEU A 433 -6.36 -5.68 -24.35
C LEU A 433 -5.39 -6.57 -23.56
N ASP A 434 -4.85 -7.60 -24.20
CA ASP A 434 -3.89 -8.54 -23.64
C ASP A 434 -2.56 -7.89 -23.26
N GLU A 435 -2.07 -6.91 -24.02
CA GLU A 435 -0.85 -6.18 -23.70
C GLU A 435 -1.05 -5.28 -22.47
N VAL A 436 -2.22 -4.65 -22.34
CA VAL A 436 -2.55 -3.84 -21.17
C VAL A 436 -2.70 -4.72 -19.93
N ALA A 437 -3.38 -5.86 -20.07
CA ALA A 437 -3.54 -6.83 -19.00
C ALA A 437 -2.19 -7.45 -18.57
N GLN A 438 -1.28 -7.70 -19.51
CA GLN A 438 0.09 -8.09 -19.23
C GLN A 438 0.83 -6.98 -18.46
N ALA A 439 0.67 -5.72 -18.84
CA ALA A 439 1.29 -4.60 -18.14
C ALA A 439 0.83 -4.52 -16.67
N VAL A 440 -0.46 -4.78 -16.39
CA VAL A 440 -1.00 -4.87 -15.02
C VAL A 440 -0.27 -5.93 -14.19
N SER A 441 -0.05 -7.12 -14.77
CA SER A 441 0.69 -8.21 -14.13
C SER A 441 2.16 -7.84 -13.88
N VAL A 442 2.87 -7.38 -14.92
CA VAL A 442 4.30 -7.05 -14.86
C VAL A 442 4.59 -5.92 -13.88
N LEU A 443 3.77 -4.88 -13.86
CA LEU A 443 3.96 -3.76 -12.93
C LEU A 443 3.68 -4.18 -11.47
N ALA A 444 2.72 -5.08 -11.25
CA ALA A 444 2.30 -5.56 -9.94
C ALA A 444 2.09 -4.42 -8.92
N LYS A 445 1.41 -3.34 -9.36
CA LYS A 445 1.13 -2.13 -8.57
C LYS A 445 -0.37 -2.00 -8.24
N GLY A 446 -0.87 -0.77 -8.21
CA GLY A 446 -2.21 -0.46 -7.75
C GLY A 446 -3.31 -1.16 -8.56
N ALA A 447 -3.15 -1.31 -9.87
CA ALA A 447 -4.16 -1.99 -10.68
C ALA A 447 -4.39 -3.46 -10.25
N LEU A 448 -3.30 -4.21 -10.04
CA LEU A 448 -3.35 -5.56 -9.50
C LEU A 448 -4.02 -5.59 -8.11
N HIS A 449 -3.61 -4.70 -7.20
CA HIS A 449 -4.24 -4.61 -5.88
C HIS A 449 -5.74 -4.28 -5.98
N GLY A 450 -6.15 -3.50 -6.98
CA GLY A 450 -7.55 -3.24 -7.28
C GLY A 450 -8.30 -4.52 -7.68
N LEU A 451 -7.73 -5.33 -8.57
CA LEU A 451 -8.30 -6.63 -8.94
C LEU A 451 -8.41 -7.58 -7.74
N GLN A 452 -7.39 -7.62 -6.88
CA GLN A 452 -7.39 -8.39 -5.65
C GLN A 452 -8.47 -7.90 -4.67
N LYS A 453 -8.61 -6.57 -4.51
CA LYS A 453 -9.69 -5.99 -3.69
C LYS A 453 -11.07 -6.39 -4.21
N MET A 454 -11.25 -6.64 -5.50
CA MET A 454 -12.52 -7.11 -6.07
C MET A 454 -12.66 -8.63 -6.12
N ASN A 455 -11.73 -9.38 -5.53
CA ASN A 455 -11.68 -10.84 -5.58
C ASN A 455 -11.64 -11.41 -7.02
N LEU A 456 -11.12 -10.65 -7.98
CA LEU A 456 -10.92 -11.13 -9.36
C LEU A 456 -9.57 -11.83 -9.55
N VAL A 457 -8.63 -11.59 -8.63
CA VAL A 457 -7.30 -12.20 -8.61
C VAL A 457 -6.98 -12.56 -7.15
N PRO A 458 -6.39 -13.73 -6.86
CA PRO A 458 -5.97 -14.07 -5.51
C PRO A 458 -4.95 -13.08 -4.93
N THR A 459 -5.05 -12.79 -3.64
CA THR A 459 -4.14 -11.84 -2.96
C THR A 459 -2.71 -12.36 -2.84
N ASN A 460 -2.53 -13.67 -2.68
CA ASN A 460 -1.28 -14.26 -2.20
C ASN A 460 -0.48 -15.00 -3.28
N ALA A 461 -1.17 -15.77 -4.12
CA ALA A 461 -0.56 -16.57 -5.17
C ALA A 461 -1.40 -16.44 -6.42
N TYR A 462 -0.90 -15.67 -7.39
CA TYR A 462 -1.52 -15.49 -8.69
C TYR A 462 -0.49 -15.74 -9.79
N THR A 463 -0.97 -16.13 -10.94
CA THR A 463 -0.25 -16.27 -12.19
C THR A 463 -0.50 -15.07 -13.08
N GLU A 464 0.35 -14.87 -14.10
CA GLU A 464 0.13 -13.82 -15.09
C GLU A 464 -1.21 -14.00 -15.83
N ASP A 465 -1.61 -15.24 -16.11
CA ASP A 465 -2.85 -15.56 -16.80
C ASP A 465 -4.08 -15.24 -15.94
N GLU A 466 -4.05 -15.53 -14.63
CA GLU A 466 -5.13 -15.13 -13.72
C GLU A 466 -5.31 -13.61 -13.67
N VAL A 467 -4.22 -12.84 -13.66
CA VAL A 467 -4.28 -11.38 -13.72
C VAL A 467 -4.89 -10.92 -15.04
N LYS A 468 -4.46 -11.53 -16.16
CA LYS A 468 -4.98 -11.20 -17.49
C LYS A 468 -6.47 -11.47 -17.59
N GLU A 469 -6.93 -12.64 -17.19
CA GLU A 469 -8.34 -13.02 -17.26
C GLU A 469 -9.19 -12.18 -16.30
N GLY A 470 -8.74 -11.94 -15.07
CA GLY A 470 -9.43 -11.05 -14.13
C GLY A 470 -9.60 -9.62 -14.67
N PHE A 471 -8.55 -9.07 -15.29
CA PHE A 471 -8.62 -7.75 -15.92
C PHE A 471 -9.55 -7.71 -17.13
N LYS A 472 -9.44 -8.68 -18.05
CA LYS A 472 -10.29 -8.78 -19.24
C LYS A 472 -11.75 -8.94 -18.88
N ALA A 473 -12.04 -9.76 -17.88
CA ALA A 473 -13.40 -10.01 -17.45
C ALA A 473 -14.05 -8.75 -16.86
N LEU A 474 -13.32 -7.99 -16.03
CA LEU A 474 -13.77 -6.69 -15.56
C LEU A 474 -14.03 -5.71 -16.72
N TYR A 475 -13.08 -5.62 -17.67
CA TYR A 475 -13.22 -4.73 -18.83
C TYR A 475 -14.48 -5.06 -19.63
N ARG A 476 -14.69 -6.34 -19.96
CA ARG A 476 -15.88 -6.81 -20.71
C ARG A 476 -17.18 -6.56 -19.94
N LEU A 477 -17.17 -6.68 -18.61
CA LEU A 477 -18.34 -6.37 -17.80
C LEU A 477 -18.70 -4.89 -17.90
N LEU A 478 -17.74 -3.98 -17.66
CA LEU A 478 -17.99 -2.54 -17.78
C LEU A 478 -18.35 -2.13 -19.22
N ASP A 479 -17.78 -2.83 -20.21
CA ASP A 479 -18.09 -2.62 -21.61
C ASP A 479 -19.51 -3.11 -21.97
N GLY A 480 -19.97 -4.22 -21.39
CA GLY A 480 -21.31 -4.75 -21.57
C GLY A 480 -22.40 -4.05 -20.75
N ASP A 481 -22.03 -3.33 -19.68
CA ASP A 481 -22.99 -2.76 -18.73
C ASP A 481 -23.78 -1.59 -19.34
N SER A 482 -25.12 -1.71 -19.29
CA SER A 482 -26.05 -0.76 -19.90
C SER A 482 -26.04 0.61 -19.22
N LYS A 483 -25.83 0.67 -17.90
CA LYS A 483 -25.75 1.93 -17.15
C LYS A 483 -24.44 2.64 -17.50
N PHE A 484 -23.33 1.90 -17.45
CA PHE A 484 -22.00 2.44 -17.74
C PHE A 484 -21.86 2.93 -19.19
N LYS A 485 -22.55 2.28 -20.14
CA LYS A 485 -22.59 2.69 -21.54
C LYS A 485 -22.98 4.16 -21.74
N THR A 486 -23.79 4.73 -20.86
CA THR A 486 -24.24 6.13 -20.95
C THR A 486 -23.13 7.15 -20.71
N VAL A 487 -22.07 6.80 -19.97
CA VAL A 487 -20.98 7.72 -19.61
C VAL A 487 -19.67 7.45 -20.36
N LYS A 488 -19.55 6.33 -21.07
CA LYS A 488 -18.29 5.87 -21.71
C LYS A 488 -17.57 6.92 -22.54
N GLY A 489 -18.31 7.64 -23.40
CA GLY A 489 -17.72 8.64 -24.27
C GLY A 489 -17.12 9.81 -23.49
N ALA A 490 -17.80 10.25 -22.44
CA ALA A 490 -17.38 11.40 -21.64
C ALA A 490 -16.20 11.08 -20.71
N VAL A 491 -16.07 9.82 -20.26
CA VAL A 491 -14.96 9.38 -19.40
C VAL A 491 -13.78 8.78 -20.17
N VAL A 492 -13.86 8.73 -21.50
CA VAL A 492 -12.86 8.10 -22.37
C VAL A 492 -12.63 6.64 -21.96
N PHE A 493 -13.70 5.83 -22.03
CA PHE A 493 -13.64 4.41 -21.65
C PHE A 493 -12.75 3.60 -22.61
N ASP A 494 -11.64 3.10 -22.07
CA ASP A 494 -10.69 2.22 -22.75
C ASP A 494 -9.92 1.37 -21.70
N PRO A 495 -9.07 0.42 -22.12
CA PRO A 495 -8.33 -0.42 -21.17
C PRO A 495 -7.40 0.36 -20.22
N PHE A 496 -6.82 1.49 -20.64
CA PHE A 496 -5.95 2.29 -19.77
C PHE A 496 -6.76 3.02 -18.69
N MET A 497 -7.98 3.46 -19.03
CA MET A 497 -8.90 4.03 -18.05
C MET A 497 -9.24 3.00 -16.96
N VAL A 498 -9.57 1.76 -17.34
CA VAL A 498 -9.87 0.69 -16.36
C VAL A 498 -8.65 0.37 -15.49
N GLU A 499 -7.46 0.24 -16.07
CA GLU A 499 -6.20 0.07 -15.31
C GLU A 499 -5.99 1.20 -14.30
N HIS A 500 -6.19 2.44 -14.74
CA HIS A 500 -6.01 3.61 -13.90
C HIS A 500 -7.02 3.65 -12.75
N ALA A 501 -8.29 3.37 -13.04
CA ALA A 501 -9.37 3.32 -12.06
C ALA A 501 -9.10 2.25 -10.98
N LEU A 502 -8.58 1.08 -11.37
CA LEU A 502 -8.17 0.05 -10.43
C LEU A 502 -7.07 0.53 -9.48
N CYS A 503 -6.10 1.28 -10.03
CA CYS A 503 -5.05 1.89 -9.22
C CYS A 503 -5.63 2.88 -8.18
N LYS A 504 -6.69 3.63 -8.51
CA LYS A 504 -7.34 4.55 -7.57
C LYS A 504 -8.08 3.81 -6.46
N ILE A 505 -8.95 2.85 -6.79
CA ILE A 505 -9.70 2.10 -5.76
C ILE A 505 -8.76 1.26 -4.86
N SER A 506 -7.59 0.85 -5.35
CA SER A 506 -6.59 0.16 -4.52
C SER A 506 -6.04 1.03 -3.39
N LYS A 507 -5.86 2.33 -3.64
CA LYS A 507 -5.37 3.30 -2.66
C LYS A 507 -6.48 3.80 -1.76
N ASP A 508 -7.70 3.78 -2.29
CA ASP A 508 -8.80 4.40 -1.61
C ASP A 508 -9.36 3.51 -0.50
N ARG A 509 -9.69 4.18 0.61
CA ARG A 509 -10.54 3.62 1.66
C ARG A 509 -12.02 3.71 1.27
N VAL A 510 -12.37 4.04 0.02
CA VAL A 510 -13.77 4.08 -0.47
C VAL A 510 -14.54 2.83 -0.06
N TYR A 511 -13.97 1.63 -0.27
CA TYR A 511 -14.62 0.38 0.14
C TYR A 511 -14.79 0.27 1.67
N GLU A 512 -13.78 0.66 2.43
CA GLU A 512 -13.84 0.68 3.91
C GLU A 512 -14.84 1.73 4.42
N ARG A 513 -14.97 2.87 3.74
CA ARG A 513 -15.90 3.96 4.09
C ARG A 513 -17.34 3.57 3.78
N ALA A 514 -17.58 2.95 2.62
CA ALA A 514 -18.90 2.44 2.26
C ALA A 514 -19.39 1.40 3.28
N ASN A 515 -18.53 0.46 3.69
CA ASN A 515 -18.90 -0.57 4.65
C ASN A 515 -19.04 -0.06 6.10
N ARG A 516 -18.43 1.07 6.48
CA ARG A 516 -18.64 1.68 7.81
C ARG A 516 -20.02 2.30 7.97
N ASN A 517 -20.64 2.74 6.87
CA ASN A 517 -21.96 3.35 6.89
C ASN A 517 -23.10 2.30 6.85
N VAL A 518 -22.77 1.06 6.51
CA VAL A 518 -23.67 -0.09 6.66
C VAL A 518 -23.35 -0.72 8.01
N GLY A 519 -23.85 -0.11 9.09
CA GLY A 519 -23.62 -0.60 10.45
C GLY A 519 -24.04 -2.07 10.60
N ILE A 520 -23.05 -2.95 10.70
CA ILE A 520 -23.16 -4.31 11.25
C ILE A 520 -22.31 -4.34 12.53
#